data_AF-A0A1F5A0J8-F1
#
_entry.id   AF-A0A1F5A0J8-F1
#
_cell.length_a   1.000
_cell.length_b   1.000
_cell.length_c   1.000
_cell.angle_alpha   90.00
_cell.angle_beta   90.00
_cell.angle_gamma   90.00
#
_symmetry.space_group_name_H-M   'P 1'
#
loop_
_entity.id
_entity.type
_entity.pdbx_description
1 polymer ?
#
loop_
_entity_poly.entity_id
_entity_poly.type
_entity_poly.pdbx_seq_one_letter_code
_entity_poly.pdbx_strand_id
1 'polypeptide(L)'
;MQEIEIMSWLTLDAIKKKAKIVETVGNLQTGHSMSVFGTIEEDYLELCYSDSVANTLRRYEDRDEFDAALEERKEEDGEAQYEDKRDYDEDKEEEEEEEEEEEGKELDAEDESDSY
;
A
#
# COMPACT_ATOMS: atom_id res chain seq x y z
N MET A 1 -9.42 13.25 17.32
CA MET A 1 -9.37 12.75 15.90
C MET A 1 -9.72 13.79 14.82
N GLN A 2 -8.94 13.83 13.74
CA GLN A 2 -9.20 14.53 12.46
C GLN A 2 -9.29 13.52 11.29
N GLU A 3 -10.25 13.68 10.37
CA GLU A 3 -10.44 12.81 9.19
C GLU A 3 -10.32 13.60 7.88
N ILE A 4 -9.64 13.01 6.89
CA ILE A 4 -9.44 13.58 5.55
C ILE A 4 -9.84 12.52 4.53
N GLU A 5 -10.77 12.87 3.64
CA GLU A 5 -11.13 12.01 2.51
C GLU A 5 -10.09 12.10 1.39
N ILE A 6 -9.60 10.95 0.94
CA ILE A 6 -8.63 10.80 -0.13
C ILE A 6 -9.24 10.01 -1.28
N MET A 7 -9.48 10.70 -2.39
CA MET A 7 -10.06 10.12 -3.60
C MET A 7 -9.06 9.29 -4.44
N SER A 8 -7.78 9.25 -4.05
CA SER A 8 -6.71 8.60 -4.81
C SER A 8 -5.87 7.66 -3.94
N TRP A 9 -5.78 6.39 -4.34
CA TRP A 9 -4.90 5.41 -3.71
C TRP A 9 -3.42 5.80 -3.79
N LEU A 10 -3.01 6.49 -4.86
CA LEU A 10 -1.63 6.95 -5.01
C LEU A 10 -1.22 7.92 -3.89
N THR A 11 -2.14 8.77 -3.44
CA THR A 11 -1.87 9.72 -2.36
C THR A 11 -1.72 8.99 -1.03
N LEU A 12 -2.58 8.01 -0.76
CA LEU A 12 -2.43 7.17 0.44
C LEU A 12 -1.17 6.34 0.39
N ASP A 13 -0.81 5.78 -0.76
CA ASP A 13 0.43 5.02 -0.92
C ASP A 13 1.67 5.88 -0.68
N ALA A 14 1.67 7.13 -1.16
CA ALA A 14 2.74 8.08 -0.87
C ALA A 14 2.85 8.42 0.63
N ILE A 15 1.73 8.54 1.34
CA ILE A 15 1.73 8.73 2.80
C ILE A 15 2.21 7.46 3.48
N LYS A 16 1.71 6.29 3.07
CA LYS A 16 2.11 4.98 3.58
C LYS A 16 3.62 4.76 3.47
N LYS A 17 4.22 5.15 2.33
CA LYS A 17 5.67 5.10 2.10
C LYS A 17 6.48 5.97 3.05
N LYS A 18 5.91 7.08 3.51
CA LYS A 18 6.55 7.97 4.51
C LYS A 18 6.22 7.58 5.95
N ALA A 19 5.14 6.84 6.17
CA ALA A 19 4.71 6.39 7.47
C ALA A 19 5.44 5.12 7.88
N LYS A 20 5.84 5.07 9.15
CA LYS A 20 6.24 3.81 9.77
C LYS A 20 5.00 2.99 10.02
N ILE A 21 4.80 1.93 9.25
CA ILE A 21 3.66 1.04 9.40
C ILE A 21 3.80 0.28 10.71
N VAL A 22 2.80 0.40 11.56
CA VAL A 22 2.72 -0.29 12.85
C VAL A 22 1.93 -1.58 12.68
N GLU A 23 0.79 -1.50 12.01
CA GLU A 23 -0.13 -2.61 11.86
C GLU A 23 -0.98 -2.44 10.61
N THR A 24 -1.55 -3.52 10.12
CA THR A 24 -2.53 -3.49 9.03
C THR A 24 -3.68 -4.42 9.38
N VAL A 25 -4.89 -3.90 9.29
CA VAL A 25 -6.13 -4.59 9.66
C VAL A 25 -7.07 -4.62 8.47
N GLY A 26 -7.63 -5.79 8.18
CA GLY A 26 -8.51 -5.98 7.04
C GLY A 26 -7.80 -6.24 5.72
N ASN A 27 -8.60 -6.57 4.71
CA ASN A 27 -8.11 -7.03 3.42
C ASN A 27 -9.06 -6.57 2.30
N LEU A 28 -8.54 -5.79 1.35
CA LEU A 28 -9.30 -5.30 0.21
C LEU A 28 -9.90 -6.43 -0.66
N GLN A 29 -9.27 -7.61 -0.68
CA GLN A 29 -9.69 -8.73 -1.51
C GLN A 29 -10.86 -9.52 -0.90
N THR A 30 -10.97 -9.58 0.43
CA THR A 30 -12.03 -10.36 1.12
C THR A 30 -13.04 -9.49 1.88
N GLY A 31 -12.63 -8.34 2.37
CA GLY A 31 -13.42 -7.41 3.20
C GLY A 31 -13.72 -6.06 2.55
N HIS A 32 -13.31 -5.84 1.29
CA HIS A 32 -13.54 -4.59 0.51
C HIS A 32 -12.98 -3.30 1.15
N SER A 33 -12.28 -3.42 2.27
CA SER A 33 -11.67 -2.34 3.04
C SER A 33 -10.44 -2.86 3.77
N MET A 34 -9.46 -1.98 3.99
CA MET A 34 -8.20 -2.28 4.65
C MET A 34 -7.72 -1.02 5.36
N SER A 35 -7.55 -1.09 6.68
CA SER A 35 -7.00 -0.02 7.49
C SER A 35 -5.52 -0.28 7.77
N VAL A 36 -4.65 0.63 7.32
CA VAL A 36 -3.22 0.59 7.60
C VAL A 36 -2.90 1.62 8.67
N PHE A 37 -2.46 1.15 9.83
CA PHE A 37 -2.09 1.98 10.96
C PHE A 37 -0.59 2.26 10.92
N GLY A 38 -0.20 3.52 11.03
CA GLY A 38 1.19 3.93 10.98
C GLY A 38 1.44 5.25 11.70
N THR A 39 2.71 5.57 11.86
CA THR A 39 3.15 6.82 12.51
C THR A 39 4.10 7.57 11.60
N ILE A 40 3.90 8.87 11.42
CA ILE A 40 4.84 9.76 10.75
C ILE A 40 5.41 10.69 11.81
N GLU A 41 6.71 10.58 12.10
CA GLU A 41 7.38 11.36 13.14
C GLU A 41 6.68 11.22 14.52
N GLU A 42 5.89 12.21 14.93
CA GLU A 42 5.12 12.23 16.17
C GLU A 42 3.60 12.12 15.94
N ASP A 43 3.16 12.09 14.68
CA ASP A 43 1.75 11.97 14.29
C ASP A 43 1.34 10.51 14.12
N TYR A 44 0.20 10.14 14.71
CA TYR A 44 -0.42 8.82 14.62
C TYR A 44 -1.51 8.81 13.56
N LEU A 45 -1.43 7.92 12.59
CA LEU A 45 -2.25 7.94 11.38
C LEU A 45 -2.86 6.57 11.08
N GLU A 46 -4.12 6.55 10.66
CA GLU A 46 -4.79 5.39 10.07
C GLU A 46 -5.17 5.73 8.62
N LEU A 47 -4.68 4.91 7.70
CA LEU A 47 -4.95 4.98 6.27
C LEU A 47 -6.00 3.92 5.94
N CYS A 48 -7.25 4.31 5.79
CA CYS A 48 -8.34 3.43 5.38
C CYS A 48 -8.42 3.39 3.84
N TYR A 49 -8.05 2.26 3.27
CA TYR A 49 -8.25 1.93 1.86
C TYR A 49 -9.61 1.28 1.70
N SER A 50 -10.35 1.66 0.67
CA SER A 50 -11.54 0.94 0.22
C SER A 50 -11.60 0.87 -1.30
N ASP A 51 -12.10 -0.26 -1.79
CA ASP A 51 -12.39 -0.50 -3.21
C ASP A 51 -13.77 0.06 -3.61
N SER A 52 -14.69 0.15 -2.64
CA SER A 52 -16.09 0.53 -2.90
C SER A 52 -16.48 1.93 -2.42
N VAL A 53 -15.73 2.54 -1.49
CA VAL A 53 -15.97 3.90 -0.99
C VAL A 53 -14.72 4.76 -1.09
N ALA A 54 -14.86 6.07 -0.83
CA ALA A 54 -13.72 6.97 -0.75
C ALA A 54 -12.76 6.51 0.36
N ASN A 55 -11.47 6.64 0.10
CA ASN A 55 -10.48 6.31 1.10
C ASN A 55 -10.40 7.43 2.13
N THR A 56 -9.97 7.12 3.34
CA THR A 56 -9.86 8.12 4.40
C THR A 56 -8.52 8.02 5.11
N LEU A 57 -7.98 9.17 5.48
CA LEU A 57 -6.83 9.31 6.36
C LEU A 57 -7.33 9.89 7.68
N ARG A 58 -7.13 9.15 8.77
CA ARG A 58 -7.45 9.60 10.12
C ARG A 58 -6.18 9.89 10.88
N ARG A 59 -6.18 11.00 11.62
CA ARG A 59 -5.11 11.37 12.53
C ARG A 59 -5.61 11.35 13.97
N TYR A 60 -4.82 10.69 14.82
CA TYR A 60 -5.03 10.58 16.25
C TYR A 60 -4.14 11.60 16.96
N GLU A 61 -4.65 12.16 18.05
CA GLU A 61 -3.94 13.19 18.82
C GLU A 61 -2.91 12.57 19.76
N ASP A 62 -3.20 11.37 20.26
CA ASP A 62 -2.35 10.65 21.21
C ASP A 62 -2.29 9.16 20.87
N ARG A 63 -1.24 8.51 21.37
CA ARG A 63 -1.03 7.07 21.20
C ARG A 63 -2.17 6.23 21.77
N ASP A 64 -2.73 6.63 22.91
CA ASP A 64 -3.82 5.90 23.55
C ASP A 64 -5.08 5.86 22.65
N GLU A 65 -5.37 6.94 21.93
CA GLU A 65 -6.50 7.01 20.97
C GLU A 65 -6.22 6.12 19.75
N PHE A 66 -4.97 6.10 19.28
CA PHE A 66 -4.54 5.27 18.16
C PHE A 66 -4.60 3.77 18.49
N ASP A 67 -4.07 3.36 19.64
CA ASP A 67 -4.06 1.96 20.07
C ASP A 67 -5.50 1.46 20.30
N ALA A 68 -6.39 2.30 20.87
CA ALA A 68 -7.80 1.97 21.04
C ALA A 68 -8.52 1.74 19.71
N ALA A 69 -8.31 2.60 18.71
CA ALA A 69 -8.94 2.44 17.41
C ALA A 69 -8.39 1.24 16.62
N LEU A 70 -7.11 0.96 16.76
CA LEU A 70 -6.48 -0.24 16.19
C LEU A 70 -7.08 -1.52 16.80
N GLU A 71 -7.30 -1.55 18.11
CA GLU A 71 -7.95 -2.68 18.78
C GLU A 71 -9.42 -2.84 18.37
N GLU A 72 -10.18 -1.73 18.29
CA GLU A 72 -11.57 -1.74 17.82
C GLU A 72 -11.68 -2.32 16.40
N ARG A 73 -10.82 -1.89 15.48
CA ARG A 73 -10.82 -2.42 14.11
C ARG A 73 -10.45 -3.90 14.04
N LYS A 74 -9.52 -4.36 14.89
CA LYS A 74 -9.18 -5.79 14.97
C LYS A 74 -10.36 -6.61 15.50
N GLU A 75 -11.11 -6.08 16.45
CA GLU A 75 -12.30 -6.74 16.99
C GLU A 75 -13.43 -6.79 15.94
N GLU A 76 -13.63 -5.71 15.19
CA GLU A 76 -14.62 -5.66 14.09
C GLU A 76 -14.28 -6.57 12.92
N ASP A 77 -13.02 -6.60 12.47
CA ASP A 77 -12.58 -7.45 11.35
C ASP A 77 -12.38 -8.92 11.77
N GLY A 78 -12.43 -9.20 13.08
CA GLY A 78 -12.36 -10.54 13.66
C GLY A 78 -10.95 -11.15 13.66
N GLU A 79 -9.92 -10.37 13.32
CA GLU A 79 -8.53 -10.83 13.28
C GLU A 79 -7.82 -10.58 14.61
N ALA A 80 -7.68 -11.68 15.36
CA ALA A 80 -6.92 -11.76 16.60
C ALA A 80 -5.50 -11.21 16.44
N GLN A 81 -5.07 -10.46 17.46
CA GLN A 81 -3.74 -9.94 17.74
C GLN A 81 -2.59 -10.73 17.08
N TYR A 82 -2.13 -10.30 15.90
CA TYR A 82 -0.81 -10.69 15.41
C TYR A 82 0.19 -9.62 15.82
N GLU A 83 0.90 -9.88 16.92
CA GLU A 83 2.23 -9.27 17.11
C GLU A 83 3.10 -9.72 15.94
N ASP A 84 3.34 -8.86 14.96
CA ASP A 84 4.45 -9.09 14.05
C ASP A 84 5.24 -7.80 13.78
N LYS A 85 6.28 -7.63 14.59
CA LYS A 85 7.42 -6.79 14.28
C LYS A 85 8.02 -7.22 12.94
N ARG A 86 7.55 -6.65 11.84
CA ARG A 86 8.26 -6.69 10.57
C ARG A 86 8.67 -5.29 10.19
N ASP A 87 9.88 -4.93 10.63
CA ASP A 87 10.68 -3.88 10.01
C ASP A 87 10.81 -4.22 8.50
N TYR A 88 9.94 -3.64 7.68
CA TYR A 88 10.08 -3.65 6.23
C TYR A 88 10.98 -2.48 5.85
N ASP A 89 12.28 -2.72 5.97
CA ASP A 89 13.33 -1.91 5.37
C ASP A 89 13.47 -2.39 3.91
N GLU A 90 12.79 -1.71 2.99
CA GLU A 90 12.97 -1.93 1.54
C GLU A 90 13.45 -0.62 0.91
N ASP A 91 14.64 -0.20 1.35
CA ASP A 91 15.55 0.59 0.55
C ASP A 91 15.90 -0.20 -0.72
N LYS A 92 15.21 0.13 -1.82
CA LYS A 92 15.82 0.02 -3.14
C LYS A 92 15.30 1.13 -4.06
N GLU A 93 15.88 2.31 -3.86
CA GLU A 93 16.05 3.30 -4.92
C GLU A 93 16.84 2.64 -6.07
N GLU A 94 16.21 2.43 -7.22
CA GLU A 94 16.92 2.47 -8.50
C GLU A 94 16.23 3.54 -9.34
N GLU A 95 16.86 4.72 -9.32
CA GLU A 95 16.59 5.86 -10.20
C GLU A 95 16.80 5.48 -11.68
N GLU A 96 16.10 6.24 -12.50
CA GLU A 96 15.96 6.26 -13.96
C GLU A 96 17.27 6.10 -14.76
N GLU A 97 17.16 5.55 -15.98
CA GLU A 97 17.54 6.29 -17.20
C GLU A 97 16.94 5.62 -18.46
N GLU A 98 16.07 6.37 -19.15
CA GLU A 98 15.71 6.16 -20.54
C GLU A 98 16.91 6.52 -21.43
N GLU A 99 17.28 5.68 -22.40
CA GLU A 99 17.88 6.15 -23.65
C GLU A 99 17.28 5.39 -24.85
N GLU A 100 16.86 6.19 -25.83
CA GLU A 100 16.18 5.86 -27.08
C GLU A 100 17.04 5.07 -28.09
N GLU A 101 16.33 4.39 -28.99
CA GLU A 101 16.60 4.03 -30.39
C GLU A 101 18.05 3.96 -30.94
N GLU A 102 18.36 2.87 -31.65
CA GLU A 102 18.84 2.94 -33.06
C GLU A 102 18.88 1.54 -33.72
N GLU A 103 18.79 1.57 -35.05
CA GLU A 103 18.44 0.51 -35.99
C GLU A 103 19.35 -0.74 -36.01
N GLY A 104 18.77 -1.89 -36.35
CA GLY A 104 19.51 -3.15 -36.54
C GLY A 104 18.75 -4.27 -37.26
N LYS A 105 18.22 -3.95 -38.44
CA LYS A 105 17.76 -4.87 -39.51
C LYS A 105 18.47 -6.24 -39.55
N GLU A 106 17.71 -7.33 -39.40
CA GLU A 106 17.82 -8.50 -40.30
C GLU A 106 16.49 -9.26 -40.36
N LEU A 107 15.83 -9.13 -41.50
CA LEU A 107 14.79 -10.04 -41.99
C LEU A 107 15.48 -11.36 -42.31
N ASP A 108 15.16 -12.43 -41.58
CA ASP A 108 15.32 -13.79 -42.12
C ASP A 108 13.92 -14.33 -42.38
N ALA A 109 13.47 -14.06 -43.59
CA ALA A 109 12.38 -14.78 -44.22
C ALA A 109 12.96 -16.06 -44.83
N GLU A 110 12.07 -17.06 -44.91
CA GLU A 110 12.19 -18.33 -45.66
C GLU A 110 12.81 -19.47 -44.82
N ASP A 111 12.14 -20.60 -44.62
CA ASP A 111 11.56 -21.45 -45.65
C ASP A 111 10.54 -22.44 -45.05
N GLU A 112 9.34 -22.50 -45.65
CA GLU A 112 8.41 -23.60 -45.44
C GLU A 112 9.01 -24.88 -46.01
N SER A 113 9.41 -25.84 -45.17
CA SER A 113 9.72 -27.20 -45.64
C SER A 113 8.77 -28.23 -45.03
N ASP A 114 8.08 -28.87 -45.97
CA ASP A 114 7.04 -29.87 -45.94
C ASP A 114 7.46 -31.22 -45.27
N SER A 115 6.44 -32.05 -45.01
CA SER A 115 6.44 -33.49 -44.68
C SER A 115 6.61 -33.94 -43.20
N TYR A 116 5.56 -34.51 -42.61
CA TYR A 116 5.21 -35.95 -42.76
C TYR A 116 3.78 -36.25 -42.27
#